data_AF-A0A7K9HWM6-F1
#
_entry.id   AF-A0A7K9HWM6-F1
#
_cell.length_a   1.000
_cell.length_b   1.000
_cell.length_c   1.000
_cell.angle_alpha   90.00
_cell.angle_beta   90.00
_cell.angle_gamma   90.00
#
_symmetry.space_group_name_H-M   'P 1'
#
loop_
_entity.id
_entity.type
_entity.pdbx_description
1 polymer ?
#
loop_
_entity_poly.entity_id
_entity_poly.type
_entity_poly.pdbx_seq_one_letter_code
_entity_poly.pdbx_strand_id
1 'polypeptide(L)'
;QQKRSSSRQQLSDLPMKEGENMAVAEMRRLQKKFQKGMNKRKSYGANVRWQMQAQEKEIELLMQEHTELLRLGQNRSLRDVLLEKRNCVEMNRLLQLKDHYDSVIRERKAQLAELDKQILELEKMIARQQERIAKLKQEKDSKCLQKQIETLEGQLNNATVRFDTSLARNKQLQEEIESLRIHKAIYDNFYGKIHKKLEEQKERMCSAIEQCIQTSEQQMEAQARMSDIQKWNKEDTFRYNVEMQKQEREADEEAKLKSFMISKWTDRSMLEEQAKNVKALKASQRSKQCQWESFESWRVALKCLLELAEDTDLGRLLDDYARREEKKLSCFSYAINLNNDVEKREQSIKDLQSEISALTTDQKCRERSRFQVLKELEDKLMETTKEADWYEEKFKENSKLLGQLKSGMEALLKIINCDDVKLMQEIGENKQITDLNLKQIFGLVEEKTNELLLMDAVLRNTLAEGSDPSQLFSSPLMGSSRTLRELDPAKQCPRSASAESIADIMDTLEVSLYHEQLRQLVLQSHEQKQGSDASSMSKRK
;
A
#
# COMPACT_ATOMS: atom_id res chain seq x y z
N GLN A 1 -90.51 124.06 -10.73
CA GLN A 1 -90.03 125.12 -9.80
C GLN A 1 -89.83 126.38 -10.64
N GLN A 2 -90.78 127.30 -10.81
CA GLN A 2 -91.45 128.23 -9.88
C GLN A 2 -90.52 129.35 -9.35
N LYS A 3 -91.07 130.59 -9.37
CA LYS A 3 -90.50 131.93 -9.06
C LYS A 3 -89.68 132.56 -10.21
N ARG A 4 -90.28 133.35 -11.10
CA ARG A 4 -90.95 134.67 -10.93
C ARG A 4 -90.11 135.65 -10.08
N SER A 5 -89.50 136.60 -10.76
CA SER A 5 -89.37 137.99 -10.31
C SER A 5 -89.60 138.89 -11.54
N SER A 6 -90.83 139.35 -11.68
CA SER A 6 -91.19 140.47 -12.54
C SER A 6 -91.18 141.70 -11.65
N SER A 7 -90.14 142.52 -11.78
CA SER A 7 -90.17 143.91 -11.36
C SER A 7 -90.68 144.74 -12.52
N ARG A 8 -91.73 145.55 -12.28
CA ARG A 8 -91.82 146.96 -12.70
C ARG A 8 -93.21 147.51 -12.41
N GLN A 9 -93.29 148.56 -11.56
CA GLN A 9 -93.45 149.98 -11.97
C GLN A 9 -94.89 150.25 -12.45
N GLN A 10 -95.60 151.29 -12.05
CA GLN A 10 -95.30 152.52 -11.31
C GLN A 10 -96.61 153.35 -11.29
N LEU A 11 -96.51 154.56 -10.72
CA LEU A 11 -97.16 155.80 -11.18
C LEU A 11 -98.50 156.19 -10.52
N SER A 12 -98.32 157.12 -9.59
CA SER A 12 -99.18 158.25 -9.31
C SER A 12 -99.48 159.07 -10.57
N ASP A 13 -100.74 159.48 -10.65
CA ASP A 13 -101.31 160.47 -11.56
C ASP A 13 -100.73 161.88 -11.34
N LEU A 14 -100.51 162.62 -12.42
CA LEU A 14 -100.77 164.06 -12.49
C LEU A 14 -101.13 164.46 -13.95
N PRO A 15 -101.91 165.53 -14.16
CA PRO A 15 -102.76 165.66 -15.33
C PRO A 15 -102.25 166.62 -16.42
N MET A 16 -102.94 166.51 -17.57
CA MET A 16 -103.21 167.51 -18.61
C MET A 16 -102.10 167.88 -19.61
N LYS A 17 -102.39 167.51 -20.88
CA LYS A 17 -101.76 167.86 -22.18
C LYS A 17 -100.66 166.94 -22.73
N GLU A 18 -100.98 165.66 -23.01
CA GLU A 18 -100.19 164.76 -23.88
C GLU A 18 -101.01 163.49 -24.26
N GLY A 19 -102.04 163.63 -25.11
CA GLY A 19 -103.03 162.56 -25.37
C GLY A 19 -102.91 161.77 -26.67
N GLU A 20 -102.28 162.31 -27.72
CA GLU A 20 -102.38 161.69 -29.07
C GLU A 20 -101.12 160.91 -29.51
N ASN A 21 -99.95 161.17 -28.91
CA ASN A 21 -98.68 160.53 -29.33
C ASN A 21 -98.38 159.18 -28.67
N MET A 22 -99.05 158.81 -27.57
CA MET A 22 -98.82 157.53 -26.86
C MET A 22 -99.62 156.35 -27.46
N ALA A 23 -100.79 156.59 -28.04
CA ALA A 23 -101.61 155.53 -28.66
C ALA A 23 -101.00 154.96 -29.96
N VAL A 24 -100.30 155.79 -30.74
CA VAL A 24 -99.62 155.35 -31.98
C VAL A 24 -98.40 154.47 -31.69
N ALA A 25 -97.72 154.70 -30.56
CA ALA A 25 -96.54 153.93 -30.17
C ALA A 25 -96.89 152.50 -29.70
N GLU A 26 -98.02 152.30 -29.00
CA GLU A 26 -98.47 150.97 -28.59
C GLU A 26 -98.97 150.10 -29.75
N MET A 27 -99.70 150.69 -30.72
CA MET A 27 -100.16 150.00 -31.93
C MET A 27 -99.01 149.37 -32.74
N ARG A 28 -97.90 150.10 -32.95
CA ARG A 28 -96.73 149.55 -33.65
C ARG A 28 -96.05 148.41 -32.89
N ARG A 29 -96.09 148.44 -31.55
CA ARG A 29 -95.50 147.39 -30.71
C ARG A 29 -96.29 146.08 -30.81
N LEU A 30 -97.62 146.16 -30.86
CA LEU A 30 -98.50 145.00 -31.03
C LEU A 30 -98.42 144.41 -32.43
N GLN A 31 -98.37 145.22 -33.50
CA GLN A 31 -98.16 144.72 -34.86
C GLN A 31 -96.84 143.95 -35.02
N LYS A 32 -95.72 144.45 -34.47
CA LYS A 32 -94.44 143.73 -34.52
C LYS A 32 -94.47 142.39 -33.76
N LYS A 33 -95.25 142.29 -32.67
CA LYS A 33 -95.43 141.02 -31.94
C LYS A 33 -96.29 140.03 -32.74
N PHE A 34 -97.34 140.48 -33.41
CA PHE A 34 -98.18 139.61 -34.25
C PHE A 34 -97.41 139.02 -35.44
N GLN A 35 -96.57 139.82 -36.10
CA GLN A 35 -95.74 139.35 -37.22
C GLN A 35 -94.72 138.28 -36.78
N LYS A 36 -94.06 138.48 -35.62
CA LYS A 36 -93.16 137.47 -35.05
C LYS A 36 -93.90 136.18 -34.66
N GLY A 37 -95.14 136.30 -34.17
CA GLY A 37 -96.00 135.15 -33.86
C GLY A 37 -96.40 134.35 -35.11
N MET A 38 -96.80 135.01 -36.18
CA MET A 38 -97.16 134.35 -37.44
C MET A 38 -95.98 133.62 -38.07
N ASN A 39 -94.80 134.23 -38.09
CA ASN A 39 -93.61 133.60 -38.68
C ASN A 39 -93.17 132.34 -37.90
N LYS A 40 -93.23 132.36 -36.55
CA LYS A 40 -92.97 131.17 -35.73
C LYS A 40 -93.99 130.05 -35.96
N ARG A 41 -95.27 130.39 -36.18
CA ARG A 41 -96.31 129.41 -36.46
C ARG A 41 -96.12 128.76 -37.83
N LYS A 42 -95.69 129.51 -38.84
CA LYS A 42 -95.35 128.98 -40.17
C LYS A 42 -94.10 128.09 -40.15
N SER A 43 -93.04 128.46 -39.44
CA SER A 43 -91.82 127.63 -39.35
C SER A 43 -92.04 126.34 -38.57
N TYR A 44 -92.81 126.39 -37.47
CA TYR A 44 -93.16 125.18 -36.71
C TYR A 44 -94.06 124.24 -37.53
N GLY A 45 -95.05 124.78 -38.25
CA GLY A 45 -95.92 123.96 -39.10
C GLY A 45 -95.18 123.28 -40.26
N ALA A 46 -94.15 123.92 -40.83
CA ALA A 46 -93.31 123.28 -41.85
C ALA A 46 -92.42 122.17 -41.25
N ASN A 47 -91.86 122.40 -40.06
CA ASN A 47 -91.01 121.41 -39.40
C ASN A 47 -91.78 120.15 -38.97
N VAL A 48 -93.00 120.32 -38.44
CA VAL A 48 -93.87 119.18 -38.09
C VAL A 48 -94.25 118.36 -39.31
N ARG A 49 -94.59 119.00 -40.45
CA ARG A 49 -94.89 118.28 -41.69
C ARG A 49 -93.69 117.50 -42.23
N TRP A 50 -92.49 118.07 -42.15
CA TRP A 50 -91.27 117.37 -42.57
C TRP A 50 -90.97 116.16 -41.67
N GLN A 51 -91.14 116.29 -40.36
CA GLN A 51 -90.98 115.16 -39.43
C GLN A 51 -92.02 114.05 -39.65
N MET A 52 -93.29 114.40 -39.89
CA MET A 52 -94.32 113.40 -40.20
C MET A 52 -94.00 112.63 -41.47
N GLN A 53 -93.57 113.30 -42.55
CA GLN A 53 -93.20 112.61 -43.79
C GLN A 53 -91.95 111.73 -43.62
N ALA A 54 -91.00 112.12 -42.78
CA ALA A 54 -89.84 111.27 -42.48
C ALA A 54 -90.27 110.00 -41.70
N GLN A 55 -91.15 110.15 -40.72
CA GLN A 55 -91.68 109.02 -39.96
C GLN A 55 -92.55 108.08 -40.81
N GLU A 56 -93.37 108.61 -41.72
CA GLU A 56 -94.18 107.79 -42.64
C GLU A 56 -93.30 106.92 -43.55
N LYS A 57 -92.20 107.45 -44.07
CA LYS A 57 -91.23 106.68 -44.87
C LYS A 57 -90.51 105.60 -44.07
N GLU A 58 -90.13 105.90 -42.82
CA GLU A 58 -89.51 104.91 -41.92
C GLU A 58 -90.47 103.75 -41.62
N ILE A 59 -91.75 104.06 -41.39
CA ILE A 59 -92.79 103.04 -41.16
C ILE A 59 -92.97 102.17 -42.42
N GLU A 60 -92.98 102.77 -43.61
CA GLU A 60 -93.07 101.99 -44.86
C GLU A 60 -91.88 101.03 -45.04
N LEU A 61 -90.65 101.45 -44.73
CA LEU A 61 -89.47 100.58 -44.78
C LEU A 61 -89.56 99.43 -43.77
N LEU A 62 -89.93 99.72 -42.53
CA LEU A 62 -90.09 98.69 -41.49
C LEU A 62 -91.21 97.70 -41.83
N MET A 63 -92.29 98.15 -42.45
CA MET A 63 -93.35 97.27 -42.93
C MET A 63 -92.85 96.35 -44.05
N GLN A 64 -92.04 96.87 -44.99
CA GLN A 64 -91.43 96.05 -46.04
C GLN A 64 -90.50 94.99 -45.43
N GLU A 65 -89.60 95.36 -44.52
CA GLU A 65 -88.71 94.40 -43.83
C GLU A 65 -89.50 93.31 -43.08
N HIS A 66 -90.56 93.67 -42.38
CA HIS A 66 -91.41 92.70 -41.68
C HIS A 66 -92.07 91.71 -42.65
N THR A 67 -92.55 92.19 -43.81
CA THR A 67 -93.09 91.29 -44.84
C THR A 67 -92.04 90.36 -45.44
N GLU A 68 -90.81 90.82 -45.61
CA GLU A 68 -89.71 89.98 -46.10
C GLU A 68 -89.30 88.91 -45.07
N LEU A 69 -89.24 89.24 -43.78
CA LEU A 69 -88.97 88.29 -42.71
C LEU A 69 -90.06 87.22 -42.60
N LEU A 70 -91.33 87.60 -42.75
CA LEU A 70 -92.44 86.63 -42.79
C LEU A 70 -92.31 85.69 -44.00
N ARG A 71 -91.90 86.21 -45.16
CA ARG A 71 -91.64 85.38 -46.34
C ARG A 71 -90.50 84.38 -46.10
N LEU A 72 -89.45 84.79 -45.39
CA LEU A 72 -88.36 83.88 -45.00
C LEU A 72 -88.80 82.83 -43.97
N GLY A 73 -89.66 83.19 -43.01
CA GLY A 73 -90.25 82.26 -42.06
C GLY A 73 -91.15 81.22 -42.73
N GLN A 74 -91.90 81.62 -43.76
CA GLN A 74 -92.72 80.73 -44.58
C GLN A 74 -91.90 79.83 -45.52
N ASN A 75 -90.64 80.18 -45.81
CA ASN A 75 -89.71 79.34 -46.57
C ASN A 75 -89.14 78.16 -45.76
N ARG A 76 -89.49 78.00 -44.47
CA ARG A 76 -89.30 76.71 -43.78
C ARG A 76 -90.34 75.72 -44.31
N SER A 77 -89.94 74.94 -45.32
CA SER A 77 -90.86 73.97 -45.90
C SER A 77 -91.19 72.88 -44.88
N LEU A 78 -92.45 72.42 -44.85
CA LEU A 78 -92.86 71.27 -44.04
C LEU A 78 -92.01 70.02 -44.35
N ARG A 79 -91.44 69.94 -45.56
CA ARG A 79 -90.53 68.87 -45.99
C ARG A 79 -89.22 68.88 -45.20
N ASP A 80 -88.65 70.05 -44.90
CA ASP A 80 -87.39 70.15 -44.16
C ASP A 80 -87.58 69.72 -42.70
N VAL A 81 -88.70 70.11 -42.07
CA VAL A 81 -89.05 69.70 -40.70
C VAL A 81 -89.29 68.19 -40.60
N LEU A 82 -89.95 67.59 -41.60
CA LEU A 82 -90.16 66.14 -41.66
C LEU A 82 -88.86 65.37 -41.93
N LEU A 83 -87.97 65.91 -42.77
CA LEU A 83 -86.65 65.35 -43.02
C LEU A 83 -85.79 65.37 -41.75
N GLU A 84 -85.80 66.49 -41.01
CA GLU A 84 -85.07 66.63 -39.75
C GLU A 84 -85.60 65.66 -38.69
N LYS A 85 -86.93 65.51 -38.55
CA LYS A 85 -87.52 64.50 -37.67
C LYS A 85 -87.14 63.07 -38.07
N ARG A 86 -87.14 62.76 -39.36
CA ARG A 86 -86.70 61.44 -39.87
C ARG A 86 -85.23 61.20 -39.57
N ASN A 87 -84.38 62.21 -39.77
CA ASN A 87 -82.96 62.15 -39.45
C ASN A 87 -82.73 62.00 -37.94
N CYS A 88 -83.50 62.66 -37.07
CA CYS A 88 -83.43 62.47 -35.62
C CYS A 88 -83.80 61.03 -35.21
N VAL A 89 -84.84 60.45 -35.80
CA VAL A 89 -85.23 59.05 -35.53
C VAL A 89 -84.15 58.09 -36.00
N GLU A 90 -83.59 58.30 -37.20
CA GLU A 90 -82.49 57.48 -37.71
C GLU A 90 -81.21 57.63 -36.88
N MET A 91 -80.87 58.85 -36.46
CA MET A 91 -79.74 59.12 -35.58
C MET A 91 -79.89 58.44 -34.23
N ASN A 92 -81.10 58.49 -33.65
CA ASN A 92 -81.39 57.78 -32.40
C ASN A 92 -81.25 56.25 -32.57
N ARG A 93 -81.70 55.71 -33.71
CA ARG A 93 -81.53 54.29 -34.04
C ARG A 93 -80.04 53.92 -34.16
N LEU A 94 -79.26 54.73 -34.88
CA LEU A 94 -77.82 54.51 -35.03
C LEU A 94 -77.08 54.64 -33.69
N LEU A 95 -77.49 55.56 -32.82
CA LEU A 95 -76.94 55.71 -31.48
C LEU A 95 -77.21 54.47 -30.62
N GLN A 96 -78.45 53.96 -30.63
CA GLN A 96 -78.80 52.72 -29.95
C GLN A 96 -77.99 51.52 -30.47
N LEU A 97 -77.79 51.45 -31.79
CA LEU A 97 -76.99 50.40 -32.41
C LEU A 97 -75.51 50.50 -32.02
N LYS A 98 -74.96 51.71 -31.99
CA LYS A 98 -73.59 51.98 -31.52
C LYS A 98 -73.43 51.60 -30.06
N ASP A 99 -74.36 51.99 -29.19
CA ASP A 99 -74.32 51.65 -27.78
C ASP A 99 -74.43 50.13 -27.54
N HIS A 100 -75.23 49.44 -28.37
CA HIS A 100 -75.30 47.98 -28.38
C HIS A 100 -73.95 47.35 -28.78
N TYR A 101 -73.33 47.78 -29.88
CA TYR A 101 -72.02 47.26 -30.29
C TYR A 101 -70.92 47.59 -29.28
N ASP A 102 -70.93 48.77 -28.68
CA ASP A 102 -70.00 49.12 -27.59
C ASP A 102 -70.18 48.22 -26.38
N SER A 103 -71.42 47.86 -26.04
CA SER A 103 -71.70 46.88 -24.98
C SER A 103 -71.10 45.51 -25.32
N VAL A 104 -71.31 45.03 -26.55
CA VAL A 104 -70.76 43.76 -27.01
C VAL A 104 -69.22 43.80 -27.04
N ILE A 105 -68.62 44.89 -27.50
CA ILE A 105 -67.15 45.06 -27.51
C ILE A 105 -66.61 45.04 -26.09
N ARG A 106 -67.27 45.70 -25.13
CA ARG A 106 -66.88 45.66 -23.71
C ARG A 106 -66.96 44.25 -23.14
N GLU A 107 -68.04 43.52 -23.43
CA GLU A 107 -68.19 42.12 -23.00
C GLU A 107 -67.10 41.22 -23.60
N ARG A 108 -66.82 41.34 -24.90
CA ARG A 108 -65.75 40.58 -25.56
C ARG A 108 -64.36 40.93 -25.02
N LYS A 109 -64.08 42.21 -24.75
CA LYS A 109 -62.83 42.63 -24.09
C LYS A 109 -62.71 42.05 -22.68
N ALA A 110 -63.80 41.98 -21.92
CA ALA A 110 -63.80 41.34 -20.61
C ALA A 110 -63.53 39.83 -20.72
N GLN A 111 -64.14 39.15 -21.69
CA GLN A 111 -63.88 37.73 -21.96
C GLN A 111 -62.42 37.47 -22.36
N LEU A 112 -61.84 38.33 -23.21
CA LEU A 112 -60.42 38.24 -23.58
C LEU A 112 -59.50 38.44 -22.37
N ALA A 113 -59.77 39.43 -21.51
CA ALA A 113 -58.98 39.66 -20.31
C ALA A 113 -59.04 38.48 -19.32
N GLU A 114 -60.18 37.80 -19.22
CA GLU A 114 -60.32 36.59 -18.40
C GLU A 114 -59.54 35.41 -19.02
N LEU A 115 -59.58 35.23 -20.34
CA LEU A 115 -58.76 34.23 -21.03
C LEU A 115 -57.27 34.52 -20.87
N ASP A 116 -56.82 35.77 -21.01
CA ASP A 116 -55.43 36.17 -20.79
C ASP A 116 -54.98 35.87 -19.35
N LYS A 117 -55.85 36.11 -18.37
CA LYS A 117 -55.59 35.74 -16.98
C LYS A 117 -55.43 34.23 -16.80
N GLN A 118 -56.29 33.42 -17.42
CA GLN A 118 -56.20 31.96 -17.40
C GLN A 118 -54.93 31.46 -18.09
N ILE A 119 -54.53 32.06 -19.21
CA ILE A 119 -53.27 31.77 -19.90
C ILE A 119 -52.10 32.03 -18.96
N LEU A 120 -52.05 33.20 -18.30
CA LEU A 120 -50.98 33.52 -17.35
C LEU A 120 -50.93 32.56 -16.14
N GLU A 121 -52.09 32.10 -15.65
CA GLU A 121 -52.15 31.09 -14.59
C GLU A 121 -51.60 29.74 -15.07
N LEU A 122 -51.95 29.30 -16.27
CA LEU A 122 -51.43 28.08 -16.88
C LEU A 122 -49.93 28.17 -17.18
N GLU A 123 -49.45 29.30 -17.70
CA GLU A 123 -48.02 29.55 -17.92
C GLU A 123 -47.23 29.47 -16.61
N LYS A 124 -47.77 30.07 -15.53
CA LYS A 124 -47.18 29.94 -14.18
C LYS A 124 -47.18 28.50 -13.69
N MET A 125 -48.24 27.73 -13.95
CA MET A 125 -48.30 26.31 -13.60
C MET A 125 -47.27 25.49 -14.39
N ILE A 126 -47.12 25.75 -15.67
CA ILE A 126 -46.13 25.12 -16.56
C ILE A 126 -44.71 25.44 -16.07
N ALA A 127 -44.40 26.71 -15.78
CA ALA A 127 -43.10 27.10 -15.25
C ALA A 127 -42.75 26.38 -13.93
N ARG A 128 -43.69 26.34 -12.98
CA ARG A 128 -43.53 25.58 -11.72
C ARG A 128 -43.33 24.08 -11.95
N GLN A 129 -43.95 23.51 -12.98
CA GLN A 129 -43.76 22.10 -13.32
C GLN A 129 -42.40 21.87 -13.98
N GLN A 130 -41.95 22.76 -14.88
CA GLN A 130 -40.63 22.70 -15.48
C GLN A 130 -39.52 22.83 -14.43
N GLU A 131 -39.65 23.73 -13.45
CA GLU A 131 -38.73 23.84 -12.32
C GLU A 131 -38.67 22.53 -11.50
N ARG A 132 -39.84 21.92 -11.22
CA ARG A 132 -39.88 20.63 -10.52
C ARG A 132 -39.21 19.52 -11.33
N ILE A 133 -39.45 19.47 -12.64
CA ILE A 133 -38.79 18.50 -13.54
C ILE A 133 -37.28 18.74 -13.60
N ALA A 134 -36.83 20.00 -13.65
CA ALA A 134 -35.41 20.34 -13.63
C ALA A 134 -34.73 19.91 -12.33
N LYS A 135 -35.36 20.17 -11.17
CA LYS A 135 -34.88 19.71 -9.86
C LYS A 135 -34.84 18.18 -9.77
N LEU A 136 -35.89 17.50 -10.24
CA LEU A 136 -35.92 16.03 -10.29
C LEU A 136 -34.86 15.45 -11.24
N LYS A 137 -34.52 16.13 -12.35
CA LYS A 137 -33.43 15.72 -13.24
C LYS A 137 -32.06 15.89 -12.57
N GLN A 138 -31.86 16.97 -11.83
CA GLN A 138 -30.64 17.21 -11.05
C GLN A 138 -30.49 16.21 -9.90
N GLU A 139 -31.57 15.88 -9.19
CA GLU A 139 -31.56 14.83 -8.16
C GLU A 139 -31.34 13.42 -8.75
N LYS A 140 -31.82 13.19 -9.97
CA LYS A 140 -31.56 11.99 -10.78
C LYS A 140 -30.41 12.18 -11.75
N ASP A 141 -29.37 12.94 -11.38
CA ASP A 141 -28.12 12.94 -12.12
C ASP A 141 -27.53 11.53 -11.99
N SER A 142 -27.94 10.63 -12.90
CA SER A 142 -27.56 9.21 -12.95
C SER A 142 -26.04 9.05 -12.88
N LYS A 143 -25.29 10.04 -13.38
CA LYS A 143 -23.82 10.08 -13.33
C LYS A 143 -23.28 10.28 -11.92
N CYS A 144 -23.95 11.07 -11.07
CA CYS A 144 -23.54 11.29 -9.68
C CYS A 144 -23.78 10.02 -8.85
N LEU A 145 -24.98 9.43 -8.97
CA LEU A 145 -25.31 8.14 -8.35
C LEU A 145 -24.39 7.03 -8.84
N GLN A 146 -24.07 6.98 -10.13
CA GLN A 146 -23.16 5.99 -10.69
C GLN A 146 -21.73 6.14 -10.15
N LYS A 147 -21.19 7.37 -10.07
CA LYS A 147 -19.88 7.61 -9.43
C LYS A 147 -19.89 7.22 -7.95
N GLN A 148 -21.00 7.44 -7.26
CA GLN A 148 -21.14 7.04 -5.86
C GLN A 148 -21.15 5.51 -5.72
N ILE A 149 -21.84 4.80 -6.62
CA ILE A 149 -21.83 3.33 -6.71
C ILE A 149 -20.40 2.85 -6.99
N GLU A 150 -19.73 3.37 -8.02
CA GLU A 150 -18.34 3.01 -8.37
C GLU A 150 -17.37 3.25 -7.19
N THR A 151 -17.57 4.33 -6.43
CA THR A 151 -16.76 4.62 -5.24
C THR A 151 -17.02 3.60 -4.12
N LEU A 152 -18.29 3.25 -3.87
CA LEU A 152 -18.66 2.25 -2.87
C LEU A 152 -18.21 0.85 -3.26
N GLU A 153 -18.32 0.47 -4.53
CA GLU A 153 -17.78 -0.78 -5.08
C GLU A 153 -16.26 -0.82 -4.96
N GLY A 154 -15.58 0.29 -5.27
CA GLY A 154 -14.13 0.42 -5.05
C GLY A 154 -13.73 0.28 -3.58
N GLN A 155 -14.48 0.89 -2.66
CA GLN A 155 -14.27 0.75 -1.22
C GLN A 155 -14.50 -0.70 -0.75
N LEU A 156 -15.56 -1.35 -1.24
CA LEU A 156 -15.86 -2.74 -0.95
C LEU A 156 -14.74 -3.66 -1.46
N ASN A 157 -14.32 -3.50 -2.71
CA ASN A 157 -13.22 -4.27 -3.31
C ASN A 157 -11.93 -4.08 -2.52
N ASN A 158 -11.60 -2.84 -2.14
CA ASN A 158 -10.43 -2.56 -1.31
C ASN A 158 -10.52 -3.23 0.07
N ALA A 159 -11.71 -3.26 0.69
CA ALA A 159 -11.94 -3.95 1.96
C ALA A 159 -11.79 -5.47 1.81
N THR A 160 -12.34 -6.06 0.74
CA THR A 160 -12.21 -7.49 0.42
C THR A 160 -10.75 -7.87 0.19
N VAL A 161 -10.01 -7.11 -0.64
CA VAL A 161 -8.58 -7.37 -0.87
C VAL A 161 -7.76 -7.28 0.43
N ARG A 162 -8.05 -6.30 1.30
CA ARG A 162 -7.42 -6.20 2.63
C ARG A 162 -7.73 -7.40 3.51
N PHE A 163 -8.97 -7.87 3.50
CA PHE A 163 -9.39 -9.06 4.23
C PHE A 163 -8.68 -10.31 3.70
N ASP A 164 -8.66 -10.51 2.39
CA ASP A 164 -7.99 -11.65 1.75
C ASP A 164 -6.48 -11.63 1.99
N THR A 165 -5.85 -10.45 1.95
CA THR A 165 -4.43 -10.27 2.30
C THR A 165 -4.18 -10.65 3.76
N SER A 166 -5.08 -10.26 4.66
CA SER A 166 -4.99 -10.60 6.08
C SER A 166 -5.20 -12.10 6.31
N LEU A 167 -6.10 -12.75 5.57
CA LEU A 167 -6.29 -14.21 5.59
C LEU A 167 -5.07 -14.96 5.06
N ALA A 168 -4.49 -14.51 3.95
CA ALA A 168 -3.27 -15.10 3.39
C ALA A 168 -2.11 -15.02 4.39
N ARG A 169 -1.93 -13.85 5.03
CA ARG A 169 -0.93 -13.67 6.09
C ARG A 169 -1.23 -14.56 7.31
N ASN A 170 -2.50 -14.68 7.70
CA ASN A 170 -2.89 -15.56 8.81
C ASN A 170 -2.56 -17.02 8.49
N LYS A 171 -2.84 -17.48 7.27
CA LYS A 171 -2.48 -18.83 6.80
C LYS A 171 -0.97 -19.07 6.84
N GLN A 172 -0.16 -18.11 6.37
CA GLN A 172 1.30 -18.20 6.47
C GLN A 172 1.78 -18.33 7.92
N LEU A 173 1.22 -17.53 8.85
CA LEU A 173 1.53 -17.64 10.28
C LEU A 173 1.09 -18.98 10.87
N GLN A 174 -0.05 -19.53 10.44
CA GLN A 174 -0.48 -20.86 10.88
C GLN A 174 0.49 -21.96 10.41
N GLU A 175 0.95 -21.89 9.16
CA GLU A 175 1.95 -22.81 8.61
C GLU A 175 3.29 -22.69 9.37
N GLU A 176 3.72 -21.47 9.70
CA GLU A 176 4.92 -21.22 10.52
C GLU A 176 4.77 -21.79 11.94
N ILE A 177 3.63 -21.57 12.59
CA ILE A 177 3.33 -22.14 13.92
C ILE A 177 3.38 -23.67 13.89
N GLU A 178 2.82 -24.29 12.86
CA GLU A 178 2.83 -25.75 12.73
C GLU A 178 4.24 -26.29 12.47
N SER A 179 5.02 -25.62 11.63
CA SER A 179 6.45 -25.93 11.44
C SER A 179 7.22 -25.85 12.76
N LEU A 180 7.03 -24.78 13.53
CA LEU A 180 7.66 -24.62 14.85
C LEU A 180 7.22 -25.69 15.86
N ARG A 181 5.96 -26.13 15.82
CA ARG A 181 5.46 -27.24 16.66
C ARG A 181 6.13 -28.56 16.31
N ILE A 182 6.26 -28.86 15.01
CA ILE A 182 6.97 -30.06 14.54
C ILE A 182 8.43 -30.00 14.98
N HIS A 183 9.09 -28.86 14.81
CA HIS A 183 10.48 -28.66 15.25
C HIS A 183 10.61 -28.87 16.76
N LYS A 184 9.71 -28.29 17.56
CA LYS A 184 9.69 -28.50 19.01
C LYS A 184 9.54 -29.99 19.37
N ALA A 185 8.62 -30.72 18.73
CA ALA A 185 8.44 -32.14 18.99
C ALA A 185 9.70 -32.97 18.65
N ILE A 186 10.41 -32.60 17.58
CA ILE A 186 11.70 -33.20 17.22
C ILE A 186 12.76 -32.90 18.30
N TYR A 187 12.86 -31.64 18.75
CA TYR A 187 13.78 -31.26 19.83
C TYR A 187 13.47 -31.97 21.14
N ASP A 188 12.20 -32.07 21.54
CA ASP A 188 11.76 -32.77 22.74
C ASP A 188 12.14 -34.26 22.66
N ASN A 189 12.03 -34.89 21.48
CA ASN A 189 12.47 -36.27 21.26
C ASN A 189 14.00 -36.42 21.44
N PHE A 190 14.79 -35.52 20.85
CA PHE A 190 16.24 -35.52 21.04
C PHE A 190 16.62 -35.28 22.50
N TYR A 191 15.97 -34.34 23.17
CA TYR A 191 16.19 -34.06 24.58
C TYR A 191 15.90 -35.29 25.44
N GLY A 192 14.77 -35.98 25.21
CA GLY A 192 14.44 -37.23 25.89
C GLY A 192 15.48 -38.34 25.65
N LYS A 193 15.98 -38.49 24.42
CA LYS A 193 17.06 -39.45 24.09
C LYS A 193 18.36 -39.14 24.82
N ILE A 194 18.76 -37.87 24.86
CA ILE A 194 19.99 -37.44 25.55
C ILE A 194 19.83 -37.66 27.06
N HIS A 195 18.68 -37.30 27.62
CA HIS A 195 18.40 -37.52 29.04
C HIS A 195 18.42 -39.01 29.40
N LYS A 196 17.85 -39.88 28.54
CA LYS A 196 17.93 -41.33 28.75
C LYS A 196 19.36 -41.85 28.74
N LYS A 197 20.18 -41.42 27.78
CA LYS A 197 21.62 -41.80 27.72
C LYS A 197 22.39 -41.30 28.94
N LEU A 198 22.08 -40.10 29.43
CA LEU A 198 22.69 -39.56 30.64
C LEU A 198 22.34 -40.42 31.86
N GLU A 199 21.07 -40.81 31.99
CA GLU A 199 20.64 -41.66 33.10
C GLU A 199 21.27 -43.05 33.03
N GLU A 200 21.31 -43.67 31.85
CA GLU A 200 22.03 -44.93 31.63
C GLU A 200 23.53 -44.82 31.98
N GLN A 201 24.17 -43.68 31.72
CA GLN A 201 25.57 -43.49 32.13
C GLN A 201 25.72 -43.33 33.65
N LYS A 202 24.82 -42.61 34.31
CA LYS A 202 24.83 -42.49 35.77
C LYS A 202 24.65 -43.84 36.43
N GLU A 203 23.71 -44.66 35.94
CA GLU A 203 23.51 -46.02 36.44
C GLU A 203 24.78 -46.86 36.30
N ARG A 204 25.42 -46.86 35.12
CA ARG A 204 26.71 -47.56 34.91
C ARG A 204 27.80 -47.05 35.85
N MET A 205 27.88 -45.75 36.07
CA MET A 205 28.85 -45.14 36.99
C MET A 205 28.57 -45.58 38.44
N CYS A 206 27.32 -45.57 38.88
CA CYS A 206 26.93 -46.06 40.20
C CYS A 206 27.28 -47.55 40.38
N SER A 207 26.96 -48.40 39.41
CA SER A 207 27.33 -49.83 39.47
C SER A 207 28.85 -50.03 39.51
N ALA A 208 29.63 -49.24 38.76
CA ALA A 208 31.09 -49.31 38.83
C ALA A 208 31.62 -48.87 40.20
N ILE A 209 31.05 -47.82 40.80
CA ILE A 209 31.40 -47.38 42.16
C ILE A 209 31.06 -48.47 43.19
N GLU A 210 29.89 -49.09 43.09
CA GLU A 210 29.48 -50.21 43.96
C GLU A 210 30.47 -51.39 43.84
N GLN A 211 30.89 -51.75 42.63
CA GLN A 211 31.92 -52.78 42.42
C GLN A 211 33.27 -52.38 43.03
N CYS A 212 33.70 -51.12 42.87
CA CYS A 212 34.91 -50.60 43.51
C CYS A 212 34.84 -50.68 45.04
N ILE A 213 33.69 -50.35 45.63
CA ILE A 213 33.47 -50.48 47.08
C ILE A 213 33.57 -51.95 47.50
N GLN A 214 32.88 -52.86 46.81
CA GLN A 214 32.92 -54.29 47.12
C GLN A 214 34.34 -54.87 47.03
N THR A 215 35.08 -54.54 45.98
CA THR A 215 36.48 -55.01 45.84
C THR A 215 37.39 -54.43 46.93
N SER A 216 37.17 -53.18 47.33
CA SER A 216 37.92 -52.55 48.44
C SER A 216 37.63 -53.23 49.78
N GLU A 217 36.35 -53.55 50.06
CA GLU A 217 35.96 -54.31 51.25
C GLU A 217 36.60 -55.71 51.27
N GLN A 218 36.59 -56.41 50.14
CA GLN A 218 37.27 -57.72 50.00
C GLN A 218 38.78 -57.62 50.21
N GLN A 219 39.43 -56.58 49.68
CA GLN A 219 40.85 -56.33 49.90
C GLN A 219 41.15 -56.06 51.37
N MET A 220 40.32 -55.27 52.04
CA MET A 220 40.45 -54.98 53.48
C MET A 220 40.29 -56.26 54.31
N GLU A 221 39.34 -57.13 53.98
CA GLU A 221 39.16 -58.41 54.67
C GLU A 221 40.35 -59.35 54.46
N ALA A 222 40.84 -59.47 53.22
CA ALA A 222 42.02 -60.28 52.92
C ALA A 222 43.27 -59.74 53.65
N GLN A 223 43.43 -58.42 53.71
CA GLN A 223 44.53 -57.78 54.44
C GLN A 223 44.44 -58.04 55.95
N ALA A 224 43.23 -58.01 56.54
CA ALA A 224 43.03 -58.38 57.93
C ALA A 224 43.44 -59.84 58.19
N ARG A 225 43.00 -60.78 57.35
CA ARG A 225 43.39 -62.21 57.44
C ARG A 225 44.90 -62.40 57.32
N MET A 226 45.54 -61.71 56.38
CA MET A 226 47.01 -61.74 56.23
C MET A 226 47.71 -61.20 57.47
N SER A 227 47.22 -60.10 58.06
CA SER A 227 47.77 -59.55 59.30
C SER A 227 47.69 -60.55 60.45
N ASP A 228 46.58 -61.27 60.58
CA ASP A 228 46.42 -62.28 61.61
C ASP A 228 47.34 -63.48 61.38
N ILE A 229 47.45 -64.00 60.16
CA ILE A 229 48.42 -65.05 59.81
C ILE A 229 49.86 -64.60 60.10
N GLN A 230 50.21 -63.35 59.79
CA GLN A 230 51.53 -62.80 60.12
C GLN A 230 51.79 -62.77 61.63
N LYS A 231 50.79 -62.45 62.45
CA LYS A 231 50.91 -62.51 63.92
C LYS A 231 51.15 -63.95 64.38
N TRP A 232 50.36 -64.90 63.88
CA TRP A 232 50.54 -66.33 64.17
C TRP A 232 51.93 -66.82 63.78
N ASN A 233 52.40 -66.52 62.56
CA ASN A 233 53.73 -66.91 62.11
C ASN A 233 54.84 -66.30 62.96
N LYS A 234 54.70 -65.04 63.41
CA LYS A 234 55.67 -64.41 64.33
C LYS A 234 55.72 -65.13 65.67
N GLU A 235 54.55 -65.47 66.23
CA GLU A 235 54.42 -66.22 67.47
C GLU A 235 55.00 -67.63 67.34
N ASP A 236 54.71 -68.35 66.26
CA ASP A 236 55.24 -69.69 66.00
C ASP A 236 56.74 -69.67 65.77
N THR A 237 57.26 -68.67 65.04
CA THR A 237 58.71 -68.47 64.86
C THR A 237 59.38 -68.20 66.20
N PHE A 238 58.75 -67.39 67.06
CA PHE A 238 59.26 -67.15 68.42
C PHE A 238 59.29 -68.44 69.24
N ARG A 239 58.22 -69.23 69.24
CA ARG A 239 58.17 -70.54 69.92
C ARG A 239 59.22 -71.51 69.40
N TYR A 240 59.36 -71.62 68.07
CA TYR A 240 60.36 -72.46 67.42
C TYR A 240 61.78 -72.05 67.82
N ASN A 241 62.09 -70.74 67.81
CA ASN A 241 63.41 -70.25 68.22
C ASN A 241 63.71 -70.58 69.69
N VAL A 242 62.72 -70.48 70.59
CA VAL A 242 62.89 -70.85 72.00
C VAL A 242 63.17 -72.36 72.15
N GLU A 243 62.45 -73.21 71.42
CA GLU A 243 62.70 -74.67 71.45
C GLU A 243 64.04 -75.03 70.83
N MET A 244 64.43 -74.40 69.72
CA MET A 244 65.75 -74.58 69.11
C MET A 244 66.87 -74.20 70.08
N GLN A 245 66.77 -73.06 70.77
CA GLN A 245 67.74 -72.66 71.80
C GLN A 245 67.79 -73.65 72.98
N LYS A 246 66.70 -74.34 73.28
CA LYS A 246 66.67 -75.39 74.30
C LYS A 246 67.37 -76.66 73.79
N GLN A 247 67.09 -77.08 72.57
CA GLN A 247 67.74 -78.22 71.92
C GLN A 247 69.25 -77.99 71.72
N GLU A 248 69.66 -76.78 71.33
CA GLU A 248 71.07 -76.41 71.21
C GLU A 248 71.78 -76.52 72.57
N ARG A 249 71.15 -76.06 73.65
CA ARG A 249 71.69 -76.24 75.01
C ARG A 249 71.83 -77.71 75.39
N GLU A 250 70.82 -78.52 75.11
CA GLU A 250 70.86 -79.98 75.34
C GLU A 250 71.95 -80.66 74.49
N ALA A 251 72.11 -80.27 73.22
CA ALA A 251 73.12 -80.79 72.33
C ALA A 251 74.54 -80.35 72.75
N ASP A 252 74.73 -79.13 73.24
CA ASP A 252 75.99 -78.65 73.80
C ASP A 252 76.36 -79.43 75.06
N GLU A 253 75.40 -79.71 75.94
CA GLU A 253 75.58 -80.57 77.11
C GLU A 253 75.97 -82.00 76.69
N GLU A 254 75.29 -82.58 75.71
CA GLU A 254 75.59 -83.90 75.17
C GLU A 254 76.96 -83.94 74.46
N ALA A 255 77.31 -82.89 73.69
CA ALA A 255 78.60 -82.77 73.01
C ALA A 255 79.74 -82.65 74.01
N LYS A 256 79.57 -81.89 75.10
CA LYS A 256 80.51 -81.86 76.23
C LYS A 256 80.68 -83.24 76.84
N LEU A 257 79.58 -83.98 77.04
CA LEU A 257 79.62 -85.36 77.55
C LEU A 257 80.32 -86.33 76.58
N LYS A 258 79.99 -86.30 75.29
CA LYS A 258 80.61 -87.12 74.24
C LYS A 258 82.10 -86.81 74.09
N SER A 259 82.47 -85.54 74.05
CA SER A 259 83.88 -85.09 74.01
C SER A 259 84.65 -85.58 75.24
N PHE A 260 84.06 -85.47 76.43
CA PHE A 260 84.62 -86.02 77.65
C PHE A 260 84.82 -87.55 77.56
N MET A 261 83.84 -88.29 77.01
CA MET A 261 83.97 -89.73 76.77
C MET A 261 85.08 -90.04 75.75
N ILE A 262 85.07 -89.43 74.56
CA ILE A 262 86.09 -89.67 73.52
C ILE A 262 87.51 -89.39 74.05
N SER A 263 87.70 -88.30 74.81
CA SER A 263 88.98 -88.00 75.45
C SER A 263 89.42 -89.06 76.48
N LYS A 264 88.48 -89.81 77.07
CA LYS A 264 88.78 -90.92 77.98
C LYS A 264 89.05 -92.25 77.25
N TRP A 265 88.52 -92.43 76.03
CA TRP A 265 88.55 -93.72 75.31
C TRP A 265 89.55 -93.79 74.13
N THR A 266 90.15 -92.68 73.71
CA THR A 266 91.03 -92.70 72.53
C THR A 266 92.42 -93.23 72.89
N ASP A 267 92.71 -94.46 72.45
CA ASP A 267 94.04 -95.08 72.45
C ASP A 267 94.77 -94.81 71.11
N ARG A 268 96.05 -94.44 71.15
CA ARG A 268 96.77 -93.75 70.06
C ARG A 268 97.22 -94.62 68.87
N SER A 269 96.67 -95.83 68.68
CA SER A 269 97.22 -96.85 67.76
C SER A 269 96.39 -97.21 66.52
N MET A 270 95.17 -96.68 66.32
CA MET A 270 94.23 -97.20 65.30
C MET A 270 94.03 -96.33 64.04
N LEU A 271 94.89 -95.34 63.78
CA LEU A 271 94.72 -94.39 62.65
C LEU A 271 95.58 -94.67 61.42
N GLU A 272 96.39 -95.73 61.39
CA GLU A 272 97.37 -95.95 60.31
C GLU A 272 96.96 -97.03 59.28
N GLU A 273 95.87 -97.77 59.50
CA GLU A 273 95.57 -99.01 58.75
C GLU A 273 94.54 -98.87 57.60
N GLN A 274 93.81 -97.75 57.49
CA GLN A 274 92.73 -97.61 56.48
C GLN A 274 93.15 -97.04 55.11
N ALA A 275 94.45 -96.79 54.86
CA ALA A 275 94.91 -96.14 53.63
C ALA A 275 95.35 -97.11 52.49
N LYS A 276 95.41 -98.43 52.70
CA LYS A 276 96.06 -99.37 51.74
C LYS A 276 95.14 -100.20 50.82
N ASN A 277 93.82 -100.18 50.97
CA ASN A 277 92.93 -101.18 50.33
C ASN A 277 92.09 -100.72 49.11
N VAL A 278 92.44 -99.64 48.39
CA VAL A 278 91.54 -99.08 47.34
C VAL A 278 92.04 -99.20 45.87
N LYS A 279 93.12 -99.92 45.54
CA LYS A 279 93.67 -99.93 44.15
C LYS A 279 93.93 -101.29 43.48
N ALA A 280 93.05 -102.29 43.63
CA ALA A 280 93.27 -103.61 43.02
C ALA A 280 92.06 -104.31 42.35
N LEU A 281 91.04 -103.58 41.86
CA LEU A 281 89.88 -104.21 41.20
C LEU A 281 89.36 -103.42 39.99
N LYS A 282 90.17 -103.28 38.92
CA LYS A 282 89.67 -102.91 37.58
C LYS A 282 90.57 -103.49 36.47
N ALA A 283 90.43 -104.78 36.15
CA ALA A 283 90.86 -105.37 34.86
C ALA A 283 90.43 -106.84 34.70
N SER A 284 89.15 -107.08 34.45
CA SER A 284 88.60 -108.28 33.79
C SER A 284 87.13 -107.94 33.55
N GLN A 285 86.55 -107.94 32.36
CA GLN A 285 86.56 -109.02 31.38
C GLN A 285 85.83 -108.48 30.14
N ARG A 286 86.44 -108.58 28.95
CA ARG A 286 85.74 -108.54 27.66
C ARG A 286 85.68 -109.97 27.13
N SER A 287 84.51 -110.48 26.73
CA SER A 287 84.33 -111.32 25.53
C SER A 287 82.88 -111.84 25.35
N LYS A 288 82.46 -111.93 24.07
CA LYS A 288 81.41 -112.75 23.42
C LYS A 288 80.07 -112.11 23.00
N GLN A 289 80.07 -111.55 21.78
CA GLN A 289 79.57 -112.13 20.51
C GLN A 289 78.08 -112.58 20.33
N CYS A 290 77.45 -111.92 19.33
CA CYS A 290 76.44 -112.33 18.30
C CYS A 290 74.91 -112.49 18.58
N GLN A 291 74.17 -111.54 17.97
CA GLN A 291 73.01 -111.61 17.03
C GLN A 291 71.68 -112.33 17.41
N TRP A 292 70.65 -111.52 17.68
CA TRP A 292 69.22 -111.74 17.37
C TRP A 292 68.61 -110.42 16.84
N GLU A 293 68.76 -110.14 15.55
CA GLU A 293 68.30 -108.91 14.90
C GLU A 293 66.80 -108.96 14.60
N SER A 294 65.97 -108.61 15.59
CA SER A 294 64.67 -107.96 15.39
C SER A 294 64.09 -107.51 16.73
N PHE A 295 64.31 -108.27 17.80
CA PHE A 295 64.01 -107.84 19.16
C PHE A 295 65.18 -107.07 19.79
N GLU A 296 66.41 -107.43 19.41
CA GLU A 296 67.61 -106.77 19.91
C GLU A 296 67.86 -105.42 19.20
N SER A 297 67.28 -105.14 18.03
CA SER A 297 67.37 -103.80 17.41
C SER A 297 66.56 -102.76 18.19
N TRP A 298 65.33 -103.09 18.65
CA TRP A 298 64.57 -102.23 19.55
C TRP A 298 65.22 -102.15 20.93
N ARG A 299 65.70 -103.26 21.51
CA ARG A 299 66.44 -103.25 22.79
C ARG A 299 67.77 -102.52 22.72
N VAL A 300 68.49 -102.56 21.58
CA VAL A 300 69.74 -101.83 21.35
C VAL A 300 69.46 -100.38 21.03
N ALA A 301 68.41 -100.02 20.30
CA ALA A 301 67.99 -98.63 20.15
C ALA A 301 67.55 -98.04 21.50
N LEU A 302 66.80 -98.80 22.31
CA LEU A 302 66.42 -98.44 23.68
C LEU A 302 67.62 -98.35 24.62
N LYS A 303 68.59 -99.28 24.54
CA LYS A 303 69.85 -99.21 25.29
C LYS A 303 70.74 -98.07 24.85
N CYS A 304 70.88 -97.81 23.55
CA CYS A 304 71.64 -96.68 23.02
C CYS A 304 70.99 -95.35 23.39
N LEU A 305 69.65 -95.27 23.43
CA LEU A 305 68.93 -94.11 23.96
C LEU A 305 69.13 -93.94 25.48
N LEU A 306 69.19 -95.03 26.25
CA LEU A 306 69.56 -95.01 27.68
C LEU A 306 71.01 -94.56 27.89
N GLU A 307 71.95 -95.09 27.10
CA GLU A 307 73.39 -94.76 27.18
C GLU A 307 73.68 -93.31 26.74
N LEU A 308 72.88 -92.74 25.83
CA LEU A 308 72.95 -91.33 25.42
C LEU A 308 72.24 -90.36 26.38
N ALA A 309 71.27 -90.84 27.17
CA ALA A 309 70.48 -90.02 28.08
C ALA A 309 71.02 -89.99 29.52
N GLU A 310 72.09 -90.75 29.83
CA GLU A 310 72.72 -90.91 31.17
C GLU A 310 71.80 -91.48 32.28
N ASP A 311 70.51 -91.71 32.01
CA ASP A 311 69.53 -92.20 32.97
C ASP A 311 69.41 -93.75 32.99
N THR A 312 69.31 -94.33 34.19
CA THR A 312 69.34 -95.80 34.42
C THR A 312 67.97 -96.49 34.33
N ASP A 313 66.86 -95.75 34.21
CA ASP A 313 65.49 -96.29 34.28
C ASP A 313 64.63 -95.85 33.07
N LEU A 314 64.17 -96.85 32.29
CA LEU A 314 63.42 -96.65 31.06
C LEU A 314 62.04 -96.03 31.29
N GLY A 315 61.39 -96.34 32.42
CA GLY A 315 60.07 -95.78 32.75
C GLY A 315 60.14 -94.27 32.93
N ARG A 316 61.17 -93.78 33.64
CA ARG A 316 61.40 -92.35 33.84
C ARG A 316 61.68 -91.62 32.53
N LEU A 317 62.46 -92.20 31.63
CA LEU A 317 62.76 -91.61 30.32
C LEU A 317 61.49 -91.48 29.45
N LEU A 318 60.63 -92.50 29.46
CA LEU A 318 59.34 -92.46 28.75
C LEU A 318 58.37 -91.47 29.39
N ASP A 319 58.34 -91.36 30.72
CA ASP A 319 57.54 -90.35 31.44
C ASP A 319 58.06 -88.93 31.19
N ASP A 320 59.38 -88.74 31.10
CA ASP A 320 60.00 -87.47 30.72
C ASP A 320 59.79 -87.14 29.24
N TYR A 321 59.71 -88.15 28.36
CA TYR A 321 59.34 -87.96 26.97
C TYR A 321 57.86 -87.60 26.84
N ALA A 322 56.96 -88.31 27.52
CA ALA A 322 55.53 -88.02 27.57
C ALA A 322 55.27 -86.61 28.13
N ARG A 323 55.94 -86.23 29.22
CA ARG A 323 55.87 -84.84 29.74
C ARG A 323 56.42 -83.80 28.75
N ARG A 324 57.44 -84.13 27.96
CA ARG A 324 57.95 -83.24 26.89
C ARG A 324 56.97 -83.15 25.71
N GLU A 325 56.32 -84.25 25.35
CA GLU A 325 55.25 -84.34 24.35
C GLU A 325 54.02 -83.53 24.77
N GLU A 326 53.52 -83.70 25.98
CA GLU A 326 52.39 -82.92 26.52
C GLU A 326 52.70 -81.42 26.54
N LYS A 327 53.93 -81.03 26.94
CA LYS A 327 54.37 -79.64 26.86
C LYS A 327 54.41 -79.14 25.41
N LYS A 328 54.90 -79.95 24.47
CA LYS A 328 54.88 -79.60 23.04
C LYS A 328 53.46 -79.47 22.49
N LEU A 329 52.56 -80.39 22.83
CA LEU A 329 51.15 -80.35 22.42
C LEU A 329 50.44 -79.13 23.00
N SER A 330 50.70 -78.79 24.26
CA SER A 330 50.21 -77.56 24.88
C SER A 330 50.77 -76.31 24.19
N CYS A 331 52.05 -76.31 23.82
CA CYS A 331 52.64 -75.22 23.05
C CYS A 331 52.04 -75.11 21.63
N PHE A 332 51.75 -76.23 20.97
CA PHE A 332 51.08 -76.24 19.66
C PHE A 332 49.64 -75.73 19.76
N SER A 333 48.88 -76.18 20.77
CA SER A 333 47.53 -75.66 21.01
C SER A 333 47.56 -74.16 21.30
N TYR A 334 48.54 -73.68 22.06
CA TYR A 334 48.73 -72.25 22.29
C TYR A 334 49.09 -71.51 21.00
N ALA A 335 49.98 -72.04 20.17
CA ALA A 335 50.35 -71.43 18.89
C ALA A 335 49.16 -71.36 17.92
N ILE A 336 48.31 -72.39 17.88
CA ILE A 336 47.07 -72.39 17.08
C ILE A 336 46.10 -71.31 17.58
N ASN A 337 45.90 -71.21 18.90
CA ASN A 337 45.04 -70.17 19.48
C ASN A 337 45.60 -68.77 19.19
N LEU A 338 46.92 -68.58 19.29
CA LEU A 338 47.56 -67.32 18.96
C LEU A 338 47.38 -66.98 17.47
N ASN A 339 47.48 -67.96 16.57
CA ASN A 339 47.24 -67.75 15.14
C ASN A 339 45.78 -67.39 14.85
N ASN A 340 44.82 -68.06 15.49
CA ASN A 340 43.40 -67.72 15.40
C ASN A 340 43.12 -66.30 15.91
N ASP A 341 43.80 -65.87 16.98
CA ASP A 341 43.67 -64.52 17.49
C ASP A 341 44.32 -63.49 16.56
N VAL A 342 45.46 -63.81 15.94
CA VAL A 342 46.07 -62.98 14.89
C VAL A 342 45.10 -62.80 13.71
N GLU A 343 44.50 -63.88 13.21
CA GLU A 343 43.52 -63.82 12.11
C GLU A 343 42.30 -62.96 12.47
N LYS A 344 41.75 -63.10 13.69
CA LYS A 344 40.66 -62.24 14.18
C LYS A 344 41.06 -60.77 14.23
N ARG A 345 42.29 -60.48 14.68
CA ARG A 345 42.81 -59.10 14.72
C ARG A 345 43.02 -58.56 13.31
N GLU A 346 43.55 -59.35 12.39
CA GLU A 346 43.70 -58.95 10.99
C GLU A 346 42.35 -58.66 10.32
N GLN A 347 41.33 -59.49 10.59
CA GLN A 347 39.97 -59.23 10.11
C GLN A 347 39.41 -57.93 10.70
N SER A 348 39.57 -57.73 12.01
CA SER A 348 39.15 -56.48 12.67
C SER A 348 39.86 -55.25 12.10
N ILE A 349 41.14 -55.37 11.77
CA ILE A 349 41.92 -54.30 11.11
C ILE A 349 41.36 -54.01 9.72
N LYS A 350 41.04 -55.04 8.92
CA LYS A 350 40.44 -54.88 7.58
C LYS A 350 39.06 -54.22 7.67
N ASP A 351 38.23 -54.65 8.61
CA ASP A 351 36.90 -54.10 8.84
C ASP A 351 37.00 -52.61 9.22
N LEU A 352 37.88 -52.26 10.17
CA LEU A 352 38.15 -50.87 10.54
C LEU A 352 38.71 -50.04 9.38
N GLN A 353 39.60 -50.60 8.57
CA GLN A 353 40.10 -49.91 7.37
C GLN A 353 38.98 -49.64 6.35
N SER A 354 38.06 -50.60 6.18
CA SER A 354 36.90 -50.43 5.30
C SER A 354 35.96 -49.34 5.83
N GLU A 355 35.72 -49.29 7.14
CA GLU A 355 34.91 -48.26 7.79
C GLU A 355 35.55 -46.87 7.66
N ILE A 356 36.87 -46.75 7.90
CA ILE A 356 37.62 -45.51 7.70
C ILE A 356 37.48 -45.03 6.25
N SER A 357 37.58 -45.93 5.27
CA SER A 357 37.44 -45.57 3.86
C SER A 357 36.02 -45.10 3.51
N ALA A 358 34.99 -45.73 4.08
CA ALA A 358 33.60 -45.34 3.91
C ALA A 358 33.32 -43.97 4.55
N LEU A 359 33.78 -43.73 5.77
CA LEU A 359 33.65 -42.43 6.45
C LEU A 359 34.40 -41.32 5.71
N THR A 360 35.60 -41.61 5.19
CA THR A 360 36.40 -40.65 4.41
C THR A 360 35.70 -40.27 3.10
N THR A 361 35.06 -41.23 2.43
CA THR A 361 34.31 -40.95 1.19
C THR A 361 33.02 -40.20 1.46
N ASP A 362 32.26 -40.56 2.51
CA ASP A 362 31.07 -39.82 2.94
C ASP A 362 31.42 -38.37 3.33
N GLN A 363 32.50 -38.17 4.09
CA GLN A 363 32.99 -36.83 4.43
C GLN A 363 33.29 -36.00 3.16
N LYS A 364 34.02 -36.55 2.20
CA LYS A 364 34.32 -35.86 0.93
C LYS A 364 33.05 -35.53 0.13
N CYS A 365 32.07 -36.42 0.12
CA CYS A 365 30.78 -36.16 -0.51
C CYS A 365 30.03 -35.01 0.16
N ARG A 366 29.94 -35.01 1.50
CA ARG A 366 29.31 -33.92 2.27
C ARG A 366 30.03 -32.60 2.08
N GLU A 367 31.36 -32.60 2.04
CA GLU A 367 32.17 -31.41 1.78
C GLU A 367 31.92 -30.84 0.38
N ARG A 368 31.83 -31.69 -0.65
CA ARG A 368 31.47 -31.27 -2.01
C ARG A 368 30.07 -30.67 -2.08
N SER A 369 29.07 -31.30 -1.47
CA SER A 369 27.71 -30.77 -1.42
C SER A 369 27.67 -29.43 -0.67
N ARG A 370 28.38 -29.31 0.46
CA ARG A 370 28.49 -28.04 1.20
C ARG A 370 29.16 -26.95 0.35
N PHE A 371 30.21 -27.30 -0.39
CA PHE A 371 30.90 -26.37 -1.28
C PHE A 371 30.00 -25.91 -2.44
N GLN A 372 29.22 -26.81 -3.03
CA GLN A 372 28.23 -26.45 -4.07
C GLN A 372 27.19 -25.47 -3.53
N VAL A 373 26.62 -25.75 -2.35
CA VAL A 373 25.64 -24.86 -1.71
C VAL A 373 26.27 -23.49 -1.37
N LEU A 374 27.50 -23.47 -0.85
CA LEU A 374 28.20 -22.21 -0.57
C LEU A 374 28.43 -21.40 -1.84
N LYS A 375 28.83 -22.04 -2.93
CA LYS A 375 29.03 -21.37 -4.22
C LYS A 375 27.72 -20.80 -4.78
N GLU A 376 26.63 -21.56 -4.71
CA GLU A 376 25.30 -21.06 -5.12
C GLU A 376 24.84 -19.86 -4.27
N LEU A 377 25.13 -19.86 -2.97
CA LEU A 377 24.83 -18.73 -2.10
C LEU A 377 25.71 -17.52 -2.39
N GLU A 378 26.99 -17.74 -2.70
CA GLU A 378 27.92 -16.69 -3.11
C GLU A 378 27.50 -16.05 -4.45
N ASP A 379 27.10 -16.86 -5.43
CA ASP A 379 26.60 -16.39 -6.72
C ASP A 379 25.29 -15.58 -6.55
N LYS A 380 24.36 -16.05 -5.70
CA LYS A 380 23.13 -15.31 -5.36
C LYS A 380 23.46 -14.01 -4.64
N LEU A 381 24.38 -14.02 -3.69
CA LEU A 381 24.80 -12.82 -2.98
C LEU A 381 25.40 -11.82 -3.96
N MET A 382 26.30 -12.26 -4.85
CA MET A 382 26.89 -11.42 -5.88
C MET A 382 25.82 -10.77 -6.76
N GLU A 383 24.82 -11.54 -7.21
CA GLU A 383 23.76 -10.99 -8.05
C GLU A 383 22.90 -9.97 -7.30
N THR A 384 22.49 -10.27 -6.06
CA THR A 384 21.74 -9.31 -5.24
C THR A 384 22.53 -8.05 -4.93
N THR A 385 23.86 -8.14 -4.76
CA THR A 385 24.71 -6.95 -4.57
C THR A 385 24.79 -6.10 -5.84
N LYS A 386 24.90 -6.71 -7.03
CA LYS A 386 24.86 -5.96 -8.30
C LYS A 386 23.52 -5.28 -8.50
N GLU A 387 22.42 -5.96 -8.19
CA GLU A 387 21.07 -5.38 -8.26
C GLU A 387 20.95 -4.19 -7.30
N ALA A 388 21.42 -4.34 -6.05
CA ALA A 388 21.42 -3.26 -5.07
C ALA A 388 22.26 -2.07 -5.51
N ASP A 389 23.47 -2.30 -6.02
CA ASP A 389 24.36 -1.25 -6.55
C ASP A 389 23.68 -0.53 -7.73
N TRP A 390 23.03 -1.27 -8.63
CA TRP A 390 22.27 -0.70 -9.74
C TRP A 390 21.12 0.20 -9.27
N TYR A 391 20.34 -0.24 -8.28
CA TYR A 391 19.28 0.58 -7.69
C TYR A 391 19.85 1.83 -6.99
N GLU A 392 21.00 1.72 -6.33
CA GLU A 392 21.65 2.85 -5.68
C GLU A 392 22.16 3.88 -6.71
N GLU A 393 22.74 3.43 -7.83
CA GLU A 393 23.12 4.30 -8.94
C GLU A 393 21.89 4.99 -9.54
N LYS A 394 20.82 4.25 -9.81
CA LYS A 394 19.56 4.82 -10.30
C LYS A 394 18.94 5.82 -9.33
N PHE A 395 19.02 5.55 -8.04
CA PHE A 395 18.58 6.49 -7.00
C PHE A 395 19.44 7.74 -6.98
N LYS A 396 20.77 7.63 -7.10
CA LYS A 396 21.69 8.78 -7.20
C LYS A 396 21.40 9.62 -8.44
N GLU A 397 21.13 8.99 -9.60
CA GLU A 397 20.72 9.68 -10.83
C GLU A 397 19.40 10.43 -10.63
N ASN A 398 18.37 9.76 -10.12
CA ASN A 398 17.05 10.37 -9.88
C ASN A 398 17.10 11.49 -8.85
N SER A 399 17.92 11.34 -7.79
CA SER A 399 18.13 12.37 -6.78
C SER A 399 18.81 13.62 -7.37
N LYS A 400 19.78 13.44 -8.29
CA LYS A 400 20.37 14.56 -9.04
C LYS A 400 19.33 15.26 -9.92
N LEU A 401 18.51 14.51 -10.66
CA LEU A 401 17.44 15.09 -11.49
C LEU A 401 16.41 15.85 -10.64
N LEU A 402 16.04 15.29 -9.49
CA LEU A 402 15.13 15.93 -8.55
C LEU A 402 15.72 17.20 -7.95
N GLY A 403 17.02 17.19 -7.62
CA GLY A 403 17.75 18.38 -7.19
C GLY A 403 17.81 19.48 -8.26
N GLN A 404 18.02 19.11 -9.53
CA GLN A 404 17.95 20.04 -10.66
C GLN A 404 16.54 20.60 -10.86
N LEU A 405 15.51 19.78 -10.68
CA LEU A 405 14.12 20.21 -10.77
C LEU A 405 13.76 21.20 -9.66
N LYS A 406 14.21 20.93 -8.42
CA LYS A 406 14.05 21.85 -7.29
C LYS A 406 14.72 23.20 -7.54
N SER A 407 15.98 23.20 -7.99
CA SER A 407 16.68 24.47 -8.26
C SER A 407 16.08 25.23 -9.45
N GLY A 408 15.63 24.53 -10.49
CA GLY A 408 14.86 25.13 -11.59
C GLY A 408 13.53 25.73 -11.12
N MET A 409 12.85 25.06 -10.20
CA MET A 409 11.61 25.55 -9.59
C MET A 409 11.84 26.78 -8.71
N GLU A 410 12.89 26.77 -7.87
CA GLU A 410 13.28 27.95 -7.09
C GLU A 410 13.60 29.16 -7.98
N ALA A 411 14.23 28.92 -9.14
CA ALA A 411 14.47 29.98 -10.12
C ALA A 411 13.17 30.49 -10.76
N LEU A 412 12.24 29.60 -11.13
CA LEU A 412 10.94 29.99 -11.68
C LEU A 412 10.09 30.77 -10.69
N LEU A 413 10.04 30.37 -9.42
CA LEU A 413 9.34 31.10 -8.37
C LEU A 413 9.87 32.53 -8.22
N LYS A 414 11.19 32.72 -8.30
CA LYS A 414 11.83 34.05 -8.27
C LYS A 414 11.47 34.90 -9.49
N ILE A 415 11.33 34.28 -10.67
CA ILE A 415 11.00 35.01 -11.92
C ILE A 415 9.52 35.40 -11.96
N ILE A 416 8.63 34.49 -11.56
CA ILE A 416 7.16 34.69 -11.59
C ILE A 416 6.72 35.66 -10.48
N ASN A 417 7.61 35.97 -9.52
CA ASN A 417 7.37 36.92 -8.44
C ASN A 417 6.09 36.56 -7.65
N CYS A 418 5.90 35.27 -7.38
CA CYS A 418 4.77 34.75 -6.62
C CYS A 418 4.75 35.39 -5.23
N ASP A 419 3.61 35.96 -4.82
CA ASP A 419 3.44 36.58 -3.50
C ASP A 419 3.93 35.67 -2.37
N ASP A 420 5.04 36.07 -1.72
CA ASP A 420 5.69 35.34 -0.62
C ASP A 420 4.71 34.93 0.49
N VAL A 421 3.59 35.64 0.63
CA VAL A 421 2.57 35.42 1.67
C VAL A 421 1.74 34.14 1.42
N LYS A 422 1.34 33.85 0.17
CA LYS A 422 0.64 32.58 -0.16
C LYS A 422 1.61 31.40 -0.14
N LEU A 423 2.84 31.66 -0.56
CA LEU A 423 3.92 30.69 -0.57
C LEU A 423 4.32 30.25 0.86
N MET A 424 4.37 31.19 1.82
CA MET A 424 4.63 30.89 3.23
C MET A 424 3.50 30.10 3.91
N GLN A 425 2.25 30.29 3.46
CA GLN A 425 1.09 29.65 4.06
C GLN A 425 0.97 28.17 3.67
N GLU A 426 1.44 27.78 2.48
CA GLU A 426 1.40 26.38 2.00
C GLU A 426 2.71 25.60 2.22
N ILE A 427 3.87 26.27 2.32
CA ILE A 427 5.18 25.60 2.47
C ILE A 427 5.58 25.42 3.95
N GLY A 428 4.93 26.14 4.87
CA GLY A 428 5.33 26.21 6.28
C GLY A 428 6.60 27.05 6.47
N GLU A 429 6.97 27.34 7.73
CA GLU A 429 8.04 28.29 8.09
C GLU A 429 9.42 28.01 7.45
N ASN A 430 9.63 26.80 6.93
CA ASN A 430 10.85 26.42 6.23
C ASN A 430 10.73 26.76 4.74
N LYS A 431 11.38 27.84 4.30
CA LYS A 431 11.49 28.30 2.90
C LYS A 431 12.20 27.33 1.92
N GLN A 432 12.24 26.03 2.21
CA GLN A 432 12.94 25.02 1.42
C GLN A 432 11.97 24.13 0.66
N ILE A 433 12.21 23.96 -0.64
CA ILE A 433 11.44 23.07 -1.50
C ILE A 433 11.76 21.62 -1.12
N THR A 434 10.86 20.99 -0.36
CA THR A 434 10.95 19.58 0.06
C THR A 434 10.20 18.68 -0.92
N ASP A 435 10.56 17.40 -1.04
CA ASP A 435 9.94 16.46 -2.01
C ASP A 435 8.42 16.31 -1.83
N LEU A 436 7.94 16.42 -0.58
CA LEU A 436 6.52 16.41 -0.24
C LEU A 436 5.77 17.66 -0.71
N ASN A 437 6.46 18.81 -0.70
CA ASN A 437 5.86 20.11 -1.03
C ASN A 437 5.98 20.41 -2.54
N LEU A 438 6.82 19.66 -3.26
CA LEU A 438 7.08 19.86 -4.69
C LEU A 438 5.80 19.83 -5.53
N LYS A 439 4.88 18.89 -5.24
CA LYS A 439 3.59 18.76 -5.95
C LYS A 439 2.69 19.99 -5.74
N GLN A 440 2.67 20.53 -4.52
CA GLN A 440 1.86 21.71 -4.19
C GLN A 440 2.44 22.96 -4.85
N ILE A 441 3.77 23.09 -4.84
CA ILE A 441 4.49 24.18 -5.53
C ILE A 441 4.24 24.13 -7.04
N PHE A 442 4.19 22.94 -7.66
CA PHE A 442 3.79 22.81 -9.07
C PHE A 442 2.38 23.37 -9.33
N GLY A 443 1.41 23.07 -8.45
CA GLY A 443 0.05 23.59 -8.57
C GLY A 443 -0.02 25.11 -8.46
N LEU A 444 0.75 25.72 -7.55
CA LEU A 444 0.83 27.18 -7.40
C LEU A 444 1.46 27.85 -8.62
N VAL A 445 2.52 27.27 -9.18
CA VAL A 445 3.15 27.77 -10.42
C VAL A 445 2.21 27.62 -11.60
N GLU A 446 1.45 26.53 -11.69
CA GLU A 446 0.45 26.33 -12.73
C GLU A 446 -0.68 27.38 -12.63
N GLU A 447 -1.22 27.63 -11.44
CA GLU A 447 -2.23 28.67 -11.21
C GLU A 447 -1.73 30.05 -11.63
N LYS A 448 -0.52 30.43 -11.20
CA LYS A 448 0.10 31.72 -11.55
C LYS A 448 0.43 31.85 -13.03
N THR A 449 0.88 30.77 -13.66
CA THR A 449 1.13 30.75 -15.10
C THR A 449 -0.18 30.93 -15.88
N ASN A 450 -1.26 30.28 -15.43
CA ASN A 450 -2.58 30.43 -16.02
C ASN A 450 -3.13 31.87 -15.85
N GLU A 451 -2.92 32.50 -14.70
CA GLU A 451 -3.25 33.92 -14.48
C GLU A 451 -2.47 34.84 -15.44
N LEU A 452 -1.16 34.66 -15.58
CA LEU A 452 -0.33 35.46 -16.48
C LEU A 452 -0.71 35.26 -17.96
N LEU A 453 -1.00 34.03 -18.38
CA LEU A 453 -1.49 33.73 -19.72
C LEU A 453 -2.86 34.38 -19.99
N LEU A 454 -3.73 34.43 -18.99
CA LEU A 454 -5.01 35.12 -19.09
C LEU A 454 -4.82 36.63 -19.22
N MET A 455 -3.90 37.23 -18.45
CA MET A 455 -3.57 38.65 -18.57
C MET A 455 -2.97 38.98 -19.95
N ASP A 456 -2.06 38.17 -20.48
CA ASP A 456 -1.50 38.35 -21.83
C ASP A 456 -2.58 38.22 -22.92
N ALA A 457 -3.49 37.26 -22.79
CA ALA A 457 -4.62 37.10 -23.71
C ALA A 457 -5.53 38.33 -23.71
N VAL A 458 -5.83 38.89 -22.53
CA VAL A 458 -6.60 40.13 -22.40
C VAL A 458 -5.85 41.31 -23.01
N LEU A 459 -4.55 41.47 -22.73
CA LEU A 459 -3.73 42.55 -23.28
C LEU A 459 -3.66 42.48 -24.82
N ARG A 460 -3.49 41.29 -25.40
CA ARG A 460 -3.50 41.09 -26.85
C ARG A 460 -4.85 41.40 -27.48
N ASN A 461 -5.95 41.07 -26.81
CA ASN A 461 -7.29 41.46 -27.26
C ASN A 461 -7.48 42.97 -27.23
N THR A 462 -7.00 43.66 -26.20
CA THR A 462 -7.08 45.13 -26.11
C THR A 462 -6.16 45.85 -27.11
N LEU A 463 -5.01 45.26 -27.46
CA LEU A 463 -4.09 45.80 -28.48
C LEU A 463 -4.56 45.51 -29.93
N ALA A 464 -5.44 44.51 -30.11
CA ALA A 464 -6.00 44.11 -31.41
C ALA A 464 -7.22 44.94 -31.84
N GLU A 465 -7.67 45.93 -31.06
CA GLU A 465 -8.74 46.87 -31.43
C GLU A 465 -8.41 47.76 -32.66
N GLY A 466 -7.26 47.57 -33.32
CA GLY A 466 -6.81 48.37 -34.46
C GLY A 466 -6.48 47.66 -35.77
N SER A 467 -6.59 46.32 -35.91
CA SER A 467 -6.27 45.67 -37.20
C SER A 467 -6.87 44.28 -37.43
N ASP A 468 -7.47 44.13 -38.61
CA ASP A 468 -8.06 42.99 -39.35
C ASP A 468 -8.63 41.75 -38.62
N PRO A 469 -9.90 41.38 -38.89
CA PRO A 469 -10.59 40.22 -38.29
C PRO A 469 -10.23 38.86 -38.93
N SER A 470 -9.03 38.69 -39.49
CA SER A 470 -8.65 37.48 -40.24
C SER A 470 -7.75 36.51 -39.48
N GLN A 471 -7.34 36.81 -38.24
CA GLN A 471 -6.62 35.87 -37.38
C GLN A 471 -7.44 35.59 -36.13
N LEU A 472 -8.47 34.76 -36.32
CA LEU A 472 -9.27 34.19 -35.25
C LEU A 472 -8.36 33.45 -34.26
N PHE A 473 -8.42 33.96 -33.04
CA PHE A 473 -7.86 33.43 -31.80
C PHE A 473 -7.85 31.89 -31.74
N SER A 474 -6.68 31.31 -31.49
CA SER A 474 -6.54 29.97 -30.91
C SER A 474 -6.23 30.14 -29.43
N SER A 475 -7.18 29.81 -28.55
CA SER A 475 -7.01 29.95 -27.09
C SER A 475 -5.77 29.17 -26.62
N PRO A 476 -4.85 29.78 -25.84
CA PRO A 476 -3.64 29.10 -25.34
C PRO A 476 -3.94 27.85 -24.50
N LEU A 477 -5.11 27.81 -23.84
CA LEU A 477 -5.55 26.67 -23.03
C LEU A 477 -5.98 25.45 -23.86
N MET A 478 -6.27 25.64 -25.16
CA MET A 478 -6.61 24.56 -26.09
C MET A 478 -5.44 24.22 -27.04
N GLY A 479 -4.32 24.94 -26.93
CA GLY A 479 -3.16 24.83 -27.81
C GLY A 479 -2.04 23.92 -27.32
N SER A 480 -2.11 23.41 -26.08
CA SER A 480 -1.04 22.59 -25.46
C SER A 480 -0.80 21.24 -26.15
N SER A 481 -1.60 20.89 -27.17
CA SER A 481 -1.35 19.72 -28.02
C SER A 481 -0.39 19.99 -29.20
N ARG A 482 0.04 21.24 -29.44
CA ARG A 482 0.90 21.60 -30.60
C ARG A 482 2.35 21.96 -30.26
N THR A 483 2.73 21.99 -28.98
CA THR A 483 4.11 22.31 -28.54
C THR A 483 4.89 21.10 -28.02
N LEU A 484 4.33 19.89 -28.07
CA LEU A 484 5.17 18.70 -28.14
C LEU A 484 5.71 18.63 -29.56
N ARG A 485 6.90 19.20 -29.74
CA ARG A 485 7.80 18.84 -30.85
C ARG A 485 7.79 17.32 -30.90
N GLU A 486 7.26 16.72 -31.97
CA GLU A 486 7.37 15.29 -32.23
C GLU A 486 8.82 14.90 -32.00
N LEU A 487 9.06 14.17 -30.90
CA LEU A 487 10.32 13.51 -30.67
C LEU A 487 10.30 12.31 -31.61
N ASP A 488 11.19 12.39 -32.59
CA ASP A 488 11.52 11.34 -33.54
C ASP A 488 11.45 9.95 -32.87
N PRO A 489 10.59 9.02 -33.34
CA PRO A 489 10.46 7.68 -32.77
C PRO A 489 11.74 6.84 -32.84
N ALA A 490 12.79 7.34 -33.51
CA ALA A 490 14.02 6.61 -33.81
C ALA A 490 15.16 6.74 -32.77
N LYS A 491 14.94 7.36 -31.60
CA LYS A 491 15.97 7.49 -30.53
C LYS A 491 15.52 7.04 -29.14
N GLN A 492 14.68 6.02 -29.05
CA GLN A 492 14.61 5.18 -27.84
C GLN A 492 15.48 3.94 -28.04
N CYS A 493 16.22 3.57 -27.00
CA CYS A 493 17.10 2.40 -26.89
C CYS A 493 16.52 1.13 -27.54
N PRO A 494 17.37 0.19 -28.00
CA PRO A 494 16.93 -0.99 -28.74
C PRO A 494 15.97 -1.83 -27.91
N ARG A 495 14.74 -1.97 -28.43
CA ARG A 495 13.71 -2.87 -27.93
C ARG A 495 14.24 -4.30 -28.09
N SER A 496 14.41 -5.03 -26.98
CA SER A 496 14.86 -6.42 -27.02
C SER A 496 13.81 -7.28 -27.73
N ALA A 497 14.26 -8.03 -28.74
CA ALA A 497 13.45 -8.91 -29.58
C ALA A 497 12.87 -10.14 -28.87
N SER A 498 12.76 -10.13 -27.53
CA SER A 498 12.28 -11.27 -26.74
C SER A 498 10.79 -11.19 -26.37
N ALA A 499 10.11 -10.08 -26.66
CA ALA A 499 8.71 -9.88 -26.25
C ALA A 499 7.66 -10.27 -27.31
N GLU A 500 8.04 -10.39 -28.58
CA GLU A 500 7.08 -10.72 -29.66
C GLU A 500 6.59 -12.17 -29.59
N SER A 501 7.37 -13.09 -29.00
CA SER A 501 6.95 -14.48 -28.81
C SER A 501 5.94 -14.70 -27.67
N ILE A 502 5.74 -13.70 -26.79
CA ILE A 502 4.86 -13.84 -25.61
C ILE A 502 3.51 -13.17 -25.86
N ALA A 503 3.46 -12.13 -26.69
CA ALA A 503 2.22 -11.44 -27.05
C ALA A 503 1.23 -12.36 -27.80
N ASP A 504 1.72 -13.20 -28.72
CA ASP A 504 0.88 -14.18 -29.43
C ASP A 504 0.30 -15.29 -28.52
N ILE A 505 0.85 -15.49 -27.32
CA ILE A 505 0.35 -16.49 -26.36
C ILE A 505 -0.73 -15.86 -25.45
N MET A 506 -0.68 -14.55 -25.22
CA MET A 506 -1.63 -13.87 -24.33
C MET A 506 -3.02 -13.64 -24.97
N ASP A 507 -3.10 -13.53 -26.30
CA ASP A 507 -4.38 -13.35 -27.01
C ASP A 507 -5.25 -14.62 -27.08
N THR A 508 -4.76 -15.77 -26.58
CA THR A 508 -5.54 -17.03 -26.54
C THR A 508 -6.12 -17.38 -25.17
N LEU A 509 -6.06 -16.48 -24.18
CA LEU A 509 -6.42 -16.79 -22.79
C LEU A 509 -7.68 -16.06 -22.30
N GLU A 510 -8.85 -16.49 -22.81
CA GLU A 510 -10.16 -16.22 -22.18
C GLU A 510 -10.68 -17.39 -21.31
N VAL A 511 -9.90 -18.45 -21.10
CA VAL A 511 -10.32 -19.58 -20.24
C VAL A 511 -9.22 -19.97 -19.25
N SER A 512 -9.58 -20.07 -17.98
CA SER A 512 -8.69 -20.41 -16.86
C SER A 512 -8.13 -21.83 -17.03
N LEU A 513 -6.88 -21.94 -17.49
CA LEU A 513 -6.23 -23.24 -17.64
C LEU A 513 -5.76 -23.78 -16.28
N TYR A 514 -6.09 -25.04 -16.00
CA TYR A 514 -5.64 -25.76 -14.80
C TYR A 514 -4.12 -26.02 -14.83
N HIS A 515 -3.49 -26.06 -13.65
CA HIS A 515 -2.03 -26.14 -13.46
C HIS A 515 -1.32 -27.27 -14.26
N GLU A 516 -2.00 -28.40 -14.49
CA GLU A 516 -1.46 -29.51 -15.27
C GLU A 516 -1.33 -29.20 -16.76
N GLN A 517 -2.25 -28.41 -17.33
CA GLN A 517 -2.22 -28.02 -18.74
C GLN A 517 -1.11 -26.99 -19.00
N LEU A 518 -0.88 -26.09 -18.04
CA LEU A 518 0.25 -25.16 -18.03
C LEU A 518 1.59 -25.90 -18.00
N ARG A 519 1.70 -26.97 -17.20
CA ARG A 519 2.91 -27.80 -17.13
C ARG A 519 3.18 -28.52 -18.46
N GLN A 520 2.15 -29.00 -19.15
CA GLN A 520 2.31 -29.61 -20.48
C GLN A 520 2.74 -28.62 -21.56
N LEU A 521 2.18 -27.41 -21.56
CA LEU A 521 2.56 -26.34 -22.50
C LEU A 521 4.00 -25.86 -22.32
N VAL A 522 4.47 -25.78 -21.06
CA VAL A 522 5.86 -25.44 -20.75
C VAL A 522 6.82 -26.54 -21.19
N LEU A 523 6.43 -27.82 -21.07
CA LEU A 523 7.25 -28.93 -21.55
C LEU A 523 7.33 -28.96 -23.09
N GLN A 524 6.23 -28.76 -23.79
CA GLN A 524 6.22 -28.70 -25.27
C GLN A 524 7.03 -27.53 -25.82
N SER A 525 6.99 -26.37 -25.17
CA SER A 525 7.80 -25.21 -25.58
C SER A 525 9.29 -25.41 -25.30
N HIS A 526 9.65 -26.21 -24.27
CA HIS A 526 11.02 -26.64 -24.05
C HIS A 526 11.52 -27.62 -25.13
N GLU A 527 10.66 -28.54 -25.57
CA GLU A 527 10.98 -29.49 -26.66
C GLU A 527 11.14 -28.78 -28.01
N GLN A 528 10.28 -27.80 -28.32
CA GLN A 528 10.41 -26.98 -29.53
C GLN A 528 11.69 -26.13 -29.55
N LYS A 529 12.11 -25.59 -28.39
CA LYS A 529 13.39 -24.87 -28.29
C LYS A 529 14.58 -25.79 -28.51
N GLN A 530 14.57 -27.01 -27.96
CA GLN A 530 15.63 -27.99 -28.20
C GLN A 530 15.68 -28.47 -29.67
N GLY A 531 14.52 -28.59 -30.35
CA GLY A 531 14.46 -28.90 -31.77
C GLY A 531 15.00 -27.77 -32.67
N SER A 532 14.75 -26.51 -32.32
CA SER A 532 15.30 -25.33 -33.00
C SER A 532 16.83 -25.25 -32.89
N ASP A 533 17.37 -25.51 -31.70
CA ASP A 533 18.81 -25.48 -31.45
C ASP A 533 19.55 -26.64 -32.13
N ALA A 534 18.90 -27.80 -32.27
CA ALA A 534 19.43 -28.92 -33.06
C ALA A 534 19.43 -28.61 -34.57
N SER A 535 18.42 -27.90 -35.08
CA SER A 535 18.35 -27.50 -36.49
C SER A 535 19.33 -26.37 -36.86
N SER A 536 19.71 -25.51 -35.91
CA SER A 536 20.70 -24.44 -36.15
C SER A 536 22.13 -24.98 -36.20
N MET A 537 22.43 -26.04 -35.42
CA MET A 537 23.72 -26.74 -35.43
C MET A 537 23.97 -27.57 -36.71
N SER A 538 22.92 -28.03 -37.41
CA SER A 538 23.08 -28.77 -38.67
C SER A 538 23.36 -27.89 -39.90
N LYS A 539 23.23 -26.56 -39.81
CA LYS A 539 23.52 -25.61 -40.90
C LYS A 539 24.94 -25.03 -40.85
N ARG A 540 25.76 -25.45 -39.88
CA ARG A 540 27.21 -25.18 -39.82
C ARG A 540 27.98 -26.50 -39.93
N LYS A 541 27.98 -27.08 -41.14
CA LYS A 541 28.99 -28.04 -41.58
C LYS A 541 29.20 -27.90 -43.08
#